data_AF-A0A4Q3JZC1-F1
#
_entry.id   AF-A0A4Q3JZC1-F1
#
_cell.length_a   1.000
_cell.length_b   1.000
_cell.length_c   1.000
_cell.angle_alpha   90.00
_cell.angle_beta   90.00
_cell.angle_gamma   90.00
#
_symmetry.space_group_name_H-M   'P 1'
#
loop_
_entity.id
_entity.type
_entity.pdbx_description
1 polymer ?
#
loop_
_entity_poly.entity_id
_entity_poly.type
_entity_poly.pdbx_seq_one_letter_code
_entity_poly.pdbx_strand_id
1 'polypeptide(L)'
;MLDLNTGGPVNGPLDPHRQELQRLAAALAHRPQPDERAILAGALLTTVGHVLRRSQLAGDVVLGAAQEALAAVQRDDVQAWLGRASAAGLASVLRRAVDAAFEVALDDTDEERSQHREAALEGLAERERLAASLAGLGAWEQRYPAALDDRARRRREALNDEAKRIDQTLKASASALAALQDERRAERDQLDATCRDECWWYCRHVDDDALLGLLTGTSVDVPGLDPRMRSAMQTLENPPRRHLTADELWDYDLGLLDEAKASWIRHRAADCPDWRRGRRWRGSEGARRPPVRARGRRRGRGGGRRRRPPG
;
A
#
# COMPACT_ATOMS: atom_id res chain seq x y z
N MET A 1 -35.67 -27.07 29.90
CA MET A 1 -35.40 -25.63 29.96
C MET A 1 -33.88 -25.51 29.94
N LEU A 2 -33.31 -25.33 28.75
CA LEU A 2 -31.86 -25.28 28.56
C LEU A 2 -31.43 -23.82 28.67
N ASP A 3 -30.66 -23.51 29.70
CA ASP A 3 -30.03 -22.21 29.90
C ASP A 3 -28.99 -21.96 28.79
N LEU A 4 -29.45 -21.33 27.71
CA LEU A 4 -28.60 -20.72 26.69
C LEU A 4 -28.18 -19.33 27.17
N ASN A 5 -27.30 -19.27 28.16
CA ASN A 5 -26.68 -18.00 28.53
C ASN A 5 -25.23 -18.19 28.98
N THR A 6 -24.39 -18.65 28.07
CA THR A 6 -22.94 -18.44 28.17
C THR A 6 -22.63 -17.09 27.54
N GLY A 7 -22.84 -16.03 28.32
CA GLY A 7 -22.37 -14.67 28.03
C GLY A 7 -20.84 -14.60 28.10
N GLY A 8 -20.18 -15.22 27.12
CA GLY A 8 -18.80 -14.88 26.79
C GLY A 8 -18.76 -13.44 26.27
N PRO A 9 -17.64 -12.72 26.43
CA PRO A 9 -17.52 -11.38 25.89
C PRO A 9 -17.80 -11.41 24.39
N VAL A 10 -18.88 -10.74 23.98
CA VAL A 10 -19.34 -10.55 22.60
C VAL A 10 -18.39 -9.55 21.93
N ASN A 11 -17.11 -9.92 21.85
CA ASN A 11 -16.08 -9.17 21.15
C ASN A 11 -15.78 -9.94 19.84
N GLY A 12 -16.67 -9.79 18.86
CA GLY A 12 -16.43 -10.23 17.50
C GLY A 12 -15.23 -9.52 16.86
N PRO A 13 -14.70 -10.06 15.75
CA PRO A 13 -13.47 -9.58 15.11
C PRO A 13 -13.56 -8.10 14.66
N LEU A 14 -14.77 -7.57 14.49
CA LEU A 14 -15.01 -6.20 14.04
C LEU A 14 -15.49 -5.24 15.15
N ASP A 15 -15.48 -5.64 16.43
CA ASP A 15 -15.82 -4.72 17.53
C ASP A 15 -14.90 -3.49 17.67
N PRO A 16 -13.59 -3.55 17.35
CA PRO A 16 -12.77 -2.34 17.27
C PRO A 16 -13.32 -1.33 16.25
N HIS A 17 -13.88 -1.81 15.14
CA HIS A 17 -14.49 -0.95 14.12
C HIS A 17 -15.79 -0.33 14.61
N ARG A 18 -16.59 -1.06 15.41
CA ARG A 18 -17.78 -0.50 16.06
C ARG A 18 -17.42 0.66 16.99
N GLN A 19 -16.41 0.49 17.84
CA GLN A 19 -15.95 1.54 18.75
C GLN A 19 -15.42 2.75 17.97
N GLU A 20 -14.66 2.49 16.90
CA GLU A 20 -14.14 3.53 16.02
C GLU A 20 -15.26 4.32 15.31
N LEU A 21 -16.29 3.62 14.80
CA LEU A 21 -17.47 4.26 14.21
C LEU A 21 -18.18 5.18 15.20
N GLN A 22 -18.38 4.73 16.45
CA GLN A 22 -18.98 5.53 17.50
C GLN A 22 -18.11 6.76 17.83
N ARG A 23 -16.79 6.59 17.94
CA ARG A 23 -15.84 7.66 18.21
C ARG A 23 -15.87 8.73 17.10
N LEU A 24 -15.83 8.31 15.84
CA LEU A 24 -15.85 9.21 14.68
C LEU A 24 -17.20 9.94 14.54
N ALA A 25 -18.32 9.24 14.73
CA ALA A 25 -19.64 9.85 14.70
C ALA A 25 -19.81 10.88 15.83
N ALA A 26 -19.35 10.56 17.04
CA ALA A 26 -19.34 11.50 18.16
C ALA A 26 -18.47 12.73 17.83
N ALA A 27 -17.26 12.54 17.30
CA ALA A 27 -16.38 13.65 16.90
C ALA A 27 -17.04 14.59 15.88
N LEU A 28 -17.73 14.05 14.87
CA LEU A 28 -18.48 14.85 13.89
C LEU A 28 -19.65 15.62 14.53
N ALA A 29 -20.30 15.06 15.55
CA ALA A 29 -21.40 15.71 16.27
C ALA A 29 -20.95 16.92 17.11
N HIS A 30 -19.68 16.97 17.52
CA HIS A 30 -19.10 18.12 18.24
C HIS A 30 -18.86 19.35 17.36
N ARG A 31 -19.26 19.29 16.09
CA ARG A 31 -19.15 20.39 15.10
C ARG A 31 -17.73 20.97 15.00
N PRO A 32 -16.72 20.13 14.66
CA PRO A 32 -15.36 20.62 14.48
C PRO A 32 -15.26 21.58 13.28
N GLN A 33 -14.08 22.17 13.10
CA GLN A 33 -13.84 23.07 11.97
C GLN A 33 -14.06 22.33 10.63
N PRO A 34 -14.49 23.03 9.56
CA PRO A 34 -14.82 22.40 8.28
C PRO A 34 -13.72 21.47 7.73
N ASP A 35 -12.45 21.85 7.89
CA ASP A 35 -11.32 21.05 7.42
C ASP A 35 -11.19 19.71 8.15
N GLU A 36 -11.40 19.74 9.47
CA GLU A 36 -11.38 18.56 10.33
C GLU A 36 -12.60 17.67 10.09
N ARG A 37 -13.78 18.27 9.85
CA ARG A 37 -14.98 17.53 9.47
C ARG A 37 -14.78 16.69 8.22
N ALA A 38 -14.13 17.25 7.19
CA ALA A 38 -13.82 16.51 5.96
C ALA A 38 -12.87 15.32 6.22
N ILE A 39 -11.90 15.47 7.11
CA ILE A 39 -10.98 14.38 7.50
C ILE A 39 -11.75 13.29 8.25
N LEU A 40 -12.55 13.67 9.24
CA LEU A 40 -13.36 12.73 10.03
C LEU A 40 -14.40 12.00 9.17
N ALA A 41 -15.03 12.68 8.22
CA ALA A 41 -15.95 12.06 7.26
C ALA A 41 -15.24 11.03 6.40
N GLY A 42 -14.05 11.35 5.87
CA GLY A 42 -13.23 10.39 5.11
C GLY A 42 -12.84 9.16 5.92
N ALA A 43 -12.44 9.35 7.18
CA ALA A 43 -12.13 8.25 8.09
C ALA A 43 -13.38 7.39 8.35
N LEU A 44 -14.53 8.02 8.65
CA LEU A 44 -15.78 7.31 8.92
C LEU A 44 -16.25 6.51 7.71
N LEU A 45 -16.24 7.10 6.51
CA LEU A 45 -16.56 6.39 5.26
C LEU A 45 -15.63 5.19 5.04
N THR A 46 -14.33 5.35 5.33
CA THR A 46 -13.37 4.24 5.24
C THR A 46 -13.70 3.12 6.22
N THR A 47 -13.97 3.45 7.49
CA THR A 47 -14.34 2.46 8.51
C THR A 47 -15.65 1.75 8.17
N VAL A 48 -16.66 2.49 7.69
CA VAL A 48 -17.93 1.90 7.22
C VAL A 48 -17.68 0.94 6.06
N GLY A 49 -16.91 1.36 5.05
CA GLY A 49 -16.63 0.49 3.92
C GLY A 49 -15.83 -0.76 4.29
N HIS A 50 -14.94 -0.68 5.28
CA HIS A 50 -14.23 -1.84 5.80
C HIS A 50 -15.21 -2.85 6.42
N VAL A 51 -16.17 -2.39 7.22
CA VAL A 51 -17.25 -3.22 7.79
C VAL A 51 -18.12 -3.82 6.68
N LEU A 52 -18.52 -3.02 5.69
CA LEU A 52 -19.39 -3.49 4.60
C LEU A 52 -18.74 -4.53 3.69
N ARG A 53 -17.42 -4.46 3.50
CA ARG A 53 -16.65 -5.45 2.73
C ARG A 53 -16.44 -6.78 3.47
N ARG A 54 -16.75 -6.80 4.77
CA ARG A 54 -16.61 -7.94 5.69
C ARG A 54 -17.95 -8.17 6.42
N SER A 55 -19.06 -7.92 5.73
CA SER A 55 -20.39 -7.89 6.33
C SER A 55 -20.80 -9.25 6.91
N GLN A 56 -20.31 -10.35 6.33
CA GLN A 56 -20.54 -11.71 6.84
C GLN A 56 -19.90 -11.93 8.22
N LEU A 57 -18.84 -11.19 8.56
CA LEU A 57 -18.17 -11.24 9.87
C LEU A 57 -18.67 -10.20 10.87
N ALA A 58 -19.27 -9.10 10.38
CA ALA A 58 -19.67 -7.96 11.22
C ALA A 58 -20.84 -8.30 12.15
N GLY A 59 -21.79 -9.12 11.67
CA GLY A 59 -23.06 -9.35 12.35
C GLY A 59 -23.93 -8.09 12.43
N ASP A 60 -25.17 -8.26 12.88
CA ASP A 60 -26.20 -7.21 12.80
C ASP A 60 -25.87 -5.97 13.65
N VAL A 61 -25.22 -6.15 14.79
CA VAL A 61 -24.88 -5.06 15.71
C VAL A 61 -23.86 -4.10 15.10
N VAL A 62 -22.80 -4.62 14.48
CA VAL A 62 -21.75 -3.78 13.88
C VAL A 62 -22.26 -3.17 12.57
N LEU A 63 -23.05 -3.91 11.78
CA LEU A 63 -23.70 -3.37 10.59
C LEU A 63 -24.67 -2.24 10.94
N GLY A 64 -25.48 -2.39 11.99
CA GLY A 64 -26.34 -1.34 12.51
C GLY A 64 -25.56 -0.09 12.90
N ALA A 65 -24.46 -0.24 13.63
CA ALA A 65 -23.58 0.87 14.00
C ALA A 65 -22.97 1.59 12.78
N ALA A 66 -22.63 0.85 11.72
CA ALA A 66 -22.14 1.44 10.47
C ALA A 66 -23.23 2.28 9.78
N GLN A 67 -24.48 1.80 9.75
CA GLN A 67 -25.62 2.54 9.19
C GLN A 67 -25.96 3.80 10.02
N GLU A 68 -25.90 3.71 11.35
CA GLU A 68 -26.09 4.86 12.24
C GLU A 68 -24.97 5.90 12.06
N ALA A 69 -23.71 5.46 11.98
CA ALA A 69 -22.57 6.34 11.76
C ALA A 69 -22.65 7.08 10.41
N LEU A 70 -23.11 6.41 9.35
CA LEU A 70 -23.35 7.05 8.05
C LEU A 70 -24.33 8.22 8.13
N ALA A 71 -25.33 8.16 9.03
CA ALA A 71 -26.29 9.23 9.21
C ALA A 71 -25.68 10.50 9.84
N ALA A 72 -24.52 10.40 10.50
CA ALA A 72 -23.79 11.54 11.05
C ALA A 72 -23.03 12.33 9.98
N VAL A 73 -22.73 11.72 8.83
CA VAL A 73 -21.94 12.34 7.75
C VAL A 73 -22.82 13.25 6.90
N GLN A 74 -22.52 14.55 6.91
CA GLN A 74 -23.26 15.53 6.13
C GLN A 74 -22.73 15.60 4.69
N ARG A 75 -23.61 16.00 3.76
CA ARG A 75 -23.28 16.21 2.35
C ARG A 75 -22.05 17.08 2.17
N ASP A 76 -21.97 18.22 2.86
CA ASP A 76 -20.87 19.17 2.70
C ASP A 76 -19.53 18.57 3.15
N ASP A 77 -19.54 17.70 4.17
CA ASP A 77 -18.35 16.99 4.64
C ASP A 77 -17.84 16.01 3.57
N VAL A 78 -18.74 15.28 2.91
CA VAL A 78 -18.40 14.36 1.81
C VAL A 78 -17.84 15.12 0.61
N GLN A 79 -18.47 16.23 0.23
CA GLN A 79 -18.00 17.05 -0.90
C GLN A 79 -16.63 17.67 -0.62
N ALA A 80 -16.42 18.18 0.60
CA ALA A 80 -15.13 18.70 1.04
C ALA A 80 -14.05 17.61 1.07
N TRP A 81 -14.39 16.41 1.57
CA TRP A 81 -13.49 15.26 1.56
C TRP A 81 -13.14 14.83 0.13
N LEU A 82 -14.12 14.67 -0.75
CA LEU A 82 -13.91 14.34 -2.17
C LEU A 82 -13.00 15.35 -2.86
N GLY A 83 -13.16 16.64 -2.55
CA GLY A 83 -12.31 17.71 -3.07
C GLY A 83 -10.81 17.54 -2.74
N ARG A 84 -10.47 16.71 -1.75
CA ARG A 84 -9.10 16.41 -1.30
C ARG A 84 -8.70 14.96 -1.58
N ALA A 85 -9.66 14.06 -1.67
CA ALA A 85 -9.43 12.64 -1.90
C ALA A 85 -8.65 12.46 -3.20
N SER A 86 -7.61 11.64 -3.16
CA SER A 86 -6.71 11.42 -4.30
C SER A 86 -6.07 10.05 -4.21
N ALA A 87 -5.98 9.36 -5.35
CA ALA A 87 -5.13 8.18 -5.49
C ALA A 87 -3.74 8.55 -6.06
N ALA A 88 -3.43 9.85 -6.17
CA ALA A 88 -2.11 10.33 -6.53
C ALA A 88 -1.09 9.83 -5.50
N GLY A 89 -0.09 9.08 -5.97
CA GLY A 89 0.93 8.46 -5.12
C GLY A 89 0.67 7.00 -4.77
N LEU A 90 -0.58 6.52 -4.79
CA LEU A 90 -0.90 5.12 -4.47
C LEU A 90 -0.18 4.14 -5.41
N ALA A 91 -0.05 4.49 -6.70
CA ALA A 91 0.71 3.69 -7.65
C ALA A 91 2.20 3.54 -7.28
N SER A 92 2.79 4.55 -6.64
CA SER A 92 4.18 4.50 -6.16
C SER A 92 4.29 3.72 -4.86
N VAL A 93 3.32 3.88 -3.96
CA VAL A 93 3.24 3.12 -2.70
C VAL A 93 3.13 1.63 -3.01
N LEU A 94 2.21 1.24 -3.89
CA LEU A 94 2.01 -0.15 -4.24
C LEU A 94 3.19 -0.77 -4.99
N ARG A 95 3.89 0.00 -5.83
CA ARG A 95 5.13 -0.50 -6.45
C ARG A 95 6.19 -0.81 -5.40
N ARG A 96 6.41 0.09 -4.44
CA ARG A 96 7.33 -0.16 -3.32
C ARG A 96 6.89 -1.35 -2.47
N ALA A 97 5.59 -1.54 -2.28
CA ALA A 97 5.06 -2.69 -1.55
C ALA A 97 5.29 -4.01 -2.29
N VAL A 98 5.11 -4.02 -3.61
CA VAL A 98 5.42 -5.16 -4.47
C VAL A 98 6.92 -5.46 -4.45
N ASP A 99 7.76 -4.44 -4.54
CA ASP A 99 9.22 -4.60 -4.46
C ASP A 99 9.61 -5.15 -3.08
N ALA A 100 9.07 -4.60 -1.98
CA ALA A 100 9.33 -5.08 -0.62
C ALA A 100 8.84 -6.53 -0.42
N ALA A 101 7.68 -6.90 -0.95
CA ALA A 101 7.20 -8.28 -0.87
C ALA A 101 8.14 -9.27 -1.58
N PHE A 102 8.77 -8.84 -2.68
CA PHE A 102 9.77 -9.65 -3.38
C PHE A 102 11.02 -9.83 -2.52
N GLU A 103 11.46 -8.80 -1.79
CA GLU A 103 12.63 -8.88 -0.89
C GLU A 103 12.40 -9.81 0.31
N VAL A 104 11.17 -9.94 0.82
CA VAL A 104 10.85 -10.92 1.89
C VAL A 104 11.27 -12.35 1.51
N ALA A 105 11.22 -12.71 0.23
CA ALA A 105 11.65 -14.04 -0.24
C ALA A 105 13.17 -14.18 -0.43
N LEU A 106 13.90 -13.07 -0.52
CA LEU A 106 15.31 -13.06 -0.92
C LEU A 106 16.27 -12.72 0.22
N ASP A 107 15.85 -11.97 1.22
CA ASP A 107 16.75 -11.55 2.29
C ASP A 107 17.14 -12.70 3.22
N ASP A 108 18.40 -12.71 3.62
CA ASP A 108 19.00 -13.78 4.40
C ASP A 108 18.66 -13.69 5.90
N THR A 109 18.39 -12.47 6.40
CA THR A 109 18.12 -12.23 7.83
C THR A 109 16.64 -12.12 8.16
N ASP A 110 16.24 -12.63 9.34
CA ASP A 110 14.86 -12.49 9.82
C ASP A 110 14.44 -11.03 10.02
N GLU A 111 15.39 -10.18 10.42
CA GLU A 111 15.13 -8.76 10.69
C GLU A 111 14.80 -7.99 9.41
N GLU A 112 15.60 -8.14 8.36
CA GLU A 112 15.32 -7.51 7.05
C GLU A 112 14.02 -8.02 6.46
N ARG A 113 13.80 -9.35 6.47
CA ARG A 113 12.53 -9.95 6.02
C ARG A 113 11.33 -9.35 6.76
N SER A 114 11.45 -9.12 8.06
CA SER A 114 10.36 -8.54 8.85
C SER A 114 10.10 -7.07 8.49
N GLN A 115 11.15 -6.27 8.26
CA GLN A 115 11.01 -4.88 7.80
C GLN A 115 10.35 -4.79 6.41
N HIS A 116 10.80 -5.63 5.48
CA HIS A 116 10.23 -5.70 4.14
C HIS A 116 8.78 -6.20 4.14
N ARG A 117 8.46 -7.17 5.00
CA ARG A 117 7.09 -7.63 5.21
C ARG A 117 6.19 -6.50 5.70
N GLU A 118 6.62 -5.77 6.73
CA GLU A 118 5.85 -4.64 7.26
C GLU A 118 5.60 -3.57 6.19
N ALA A 119 6.65 -3.16 5.46
CA ALA A 119 6.54 -2.17 4.39
C ALA A 119 5.60 -2.61 3.26
N ALA A 120 5.62 -3.90 2.91
CA ALA A 120 4.72 -4.45 1.91
C ALA A 120 3.26 -4.46 2.38
N LEU A 121 3.01 -4.93 3.61
CA LEU A 121 1.67 -4.96 4.19
C LEU A 121 1.08 -3.55 4.36
N GLU A 122 1.89 -2.55 4.76
CA GLU A 122 1.45 -1.16 4.86
C GLU A 122 0.97 -0.62 3.50
N GLY A 123 1.71 -0.90 2.42
CA GLY A 123 1.31 -0.45 1.09
C GLY A 123 0.07 -1.18 0.55
N LEU A 124 -0.12 -2.47 0.87
CA LEU A 124 -1.36 -3.17 0.58
C LEU A 124 -2.54 -2.60 1.38
N ALA A 125 -2.30 -2.24 2.65
CA ALA A 125 -3.30 -1.61 3.51
C ALA A 125 -3.72 -0.22 3.00
N GLU A 126 -2.82 0.56 2.37
CA GLU A 126 -3.21 1.80 1.68
C GLU A 126 -4.19 1.57 0.53
N ARG A 127 -4.00 0.50 -0.25
CA ARG A 127 -4.95 0.15 -1.31
C ARG A 127 -6.28 -0.35 -0.75
N GLU A 128 -6.25 -1.13 0.32
CA GLU A 128 -7.47 -1.58 1.02
C GLU A 128 -8.23 -0.39 1.60
N ARG A 129 -7.54 0.60 2.19
CA ARG A 129 -8.16 1.84 2.68
C ARG A 129 -8.91 2.56 1.56
N LEU A 130 -8.31 2.75 0.39
CA LEU A 130 -9.01 3.37 -0.74
C LEU A 130 -10.23 2.54 -1.18
N ALA A 131 -10.12 1.21 -1.23
CA ALA A 131 -11.24 0.33 -1.58
C ALA A 131 -12.40 0.46 -0.57
N ALA A 132 -12.07 0.51 0.71
CA ALA A 132 -13.01 0.73 1.79
C ALA A 132 -13.64 2.13 1.72
N SER A 133 -12.87 3.20 1.52
CA SER A 133 -13.42 4.55 1.36
C SER A 133 -14.44 4.63 0.20
N LEU A 134 -14.15 3.98 -0.93
CA LEU A 134 -15.06 3.94 -2.08
C LEU A 134 -16.33 3.13 -1.78
N ALA A 135 -16.21 2.00 -1.06
CA ALA A 135 -17.37 1.21 -0.64
C ALA A 135 -18.26 1.99 0.35
N GLY A 136 -17.68 2.65 1.35
CA GLY A 136 -18.41 3.48 2.29
C GLY A 136 -19.06 4.70 1.63
N LEU A 137 -18.38 5.34 0.69
CA LEU A 137 -18.97 6.40 -0.14
C LEU A 137 -20.16 5.87 -0.95
N GLY A 138 -20.04 4.69 -1.56
CA GLY A 138 -21.14 4.06 -2.30
C GLY A 138 -22.36 3.79 -1.41
N ALA A 139 -22.15 3.33 -0.17
CA ALA A 139 -23.23 3.15 0.79
C ALA A 139 -23.88 4.47 1.22
N TRP A 140 -23.07 5.53 1.39
CA TRP A 140 -23.58 6.87 1.66
C TRP A 140 -24.40 7.41 0.46
N GLU A 141 -23.93 7.23 -0.78
CA GLU A 141 -24.64 7.62 -2.01
C GLU A 141 -25.99 6.88 -2.15
N GLN A 142 -26.06 5.60 -1.76
CA GLN A 142 -27.32 4.84 -1.73
C GLN A 142 -28.33 5.41 -0.74
N ARG A 143 -27.86 5.86 0.42
CA ARG A 143 -28.70 6.50 1.45
C ARG A 143 -29.16 7.90 1.07
N TYR A 144 -28.31 8.65 0.35
CA TYR A 144 -28.57 10.03 -0.06
C TYR A 144 -28.47 10.20 -1.58
N PRO A 145 -29.46 9.68 -2.36
CA PRO A 145 -29.45 9.78 -3.81
C PRO A 145 -29.37 11.23 -4.29
N ALA A 146 -28.56 11.47 -5.33
CA ALA A 146 -28.36 12.80 -5.94
C ALA A 146 -27.85 13.91 -4.98
N ALA A 147 -27.28 13.55 -3.82
CA ALA A 147 -26.74 14.53 -2.87
C ALA A 147 -25.41 15.17 -3.32
N LEU A 148 -24.63 14.49 -4.17
CA LEU A 148 -23.41 15.05 -4.73
C LEU A 148 -23.71 16.08 -5.83
N ASP A 149 -23.08 17.25 -5.71
CA ASP A 149 -23.05 18.22 -6.80
C ASP A 149 -22.20 17.69 -7.98
N ASP A 150 -22.25 18.39 -9.12
CA ASP A 150 -21.55 17.94 -10.32
C ASP A 150 -20.02 17.93 -10.16
N ARG A 151 -19.46 18.80 -9.31
CA ARG A 151 -18.01 18.83 -9.07
C ARG A 151 -17.57 17.61 -8.27
N ALA A 152 -18.27 17.32 -7.17
CA ALA A 152 -18.01 16.17 -6.32
C ALA A 152 -18.26 14.86 -7.07
N ARG A 153 -19.32 14.77 -7.88
CA ARG A 153 -19.60 13.60 -8.73
C ARG A 153 -18.46 13.32 -9.71
N ARG A 154 -18.02 14.33 -10.47
CA ARG A 154 -16.87 14.20 -11.37
C ARG A 154 -15.60 13.79 -10.61
N ARG A 155 -15.38 14.30 -9.40
CA ARG A 155 -14.21 13.93 -8.60
C ARG A 155 -14.27 12.49 -8.10
N ARG A 156 -15.44 12.04 -7.66
CA ARG A 156 -15.71 10.64 -7.29
C ARG A 156 -15.47 9.69 -8.45
N GLU A 157 -15.95 10.02 -9.65
CA GLU A 157 -15.69 9.25 -10.87
C GLU A 157 -14.20 9.20 -11.20
N ALA A 158 -13.52 10.35 -11.18
CA ALA A 158 -12.08 10.42 -11.41
C ALA A 158 -11.28 9.59 -10.40
N LEU A 159 -11.63 9.62 -9.12
CA LEU A 159 -10.98 8.82 -8.07
C LEU A 159 -11.13 7.32 -8.33
N ASN A 160 -12.32 6.88 -8.73
CA ASN A 160 -12.60 5.49 -9.09
C ASN A 160 -11.81 5.05 -10.34
N ASP A 161 -11.74 5.91 -11.35
CA ASP A 161 -10.97 5.62 -12.58
C ASP A 161 -9.45 5.61 -12.33
N GLU A 162 -8.95 6.50 -11.46
CA GLU A 162 -7.57 6.46 -10.97
C GLU A 162 -7.28 5.11 -10.29
N ALA A 163 -8.14 4.65 -9.39
CA ALA A 163 -7.98 3.37 -8.69
C ALA A 163 -7.97 2.18 -9.68
N LYS A 164 -8.93 2.13 -10.60
CA LYS A 164 -9.02 1.07 -11.63
C LYS A 164 -7.77 1.03 -12.52
N ARG A 165 -7.23 2.18 -12.92
CA ARG A 165 -6.02 2.25 -13.74
C ARG A 165 -4.79 1.71 -12.99
N ILE A 166 -4.68 2.03 -11.70
CA ILE A 166 -3.62 1.50 -10.83
C ILE A 166 -3.73 -0.03 -10.75
N ASP A 167 -4.93 -0.55 -10.50
CA ASP A 167 -5.16 -1.99 -10.42
C ASP A 167 -4.84 -2.69 -11.74
N GLN A 168 -5.29 -2.17 -12.88
CA GLN A 168 -4.97 -2.74 -14.20
C GLN A 168 -3.46 -2.83 -14.44
N THR A 169 -2.71 -1.83 -13.98
CA THR A 169 -1.24 -1.79 -14.15
C THR A 169 -0.53 -2.78 -13.23
N LEU A 170 -0.95 -2.90 -11.98
CA LEU A 170 -0.22 -3.65 -10.95
C LEU A 170 -0.73 -5.07 -10.72
N LYS A 171 -1.92 -5.42 -11.23
CA LYS A 171 -2.47 -6.77 -11.13
C LYS A 171 -1.56 -7.84 -11.74
N ALA A 172 -0.76 -7.49 -12.75
CA ALA A 172 0.23 -8.38 -13.34
C ALA A 172 1.40 -8.71 -12.37
N SER A 173 1.67 -7.84 -11.40
CA SER A 173 2.73 -8.01 -10.41
C SER A 173 2.30 -8.81 -9.17
N ALA A 174 1.09 -9.36 -9.15
CA ALA A 174 0.56 -10.08 -7.98
C ALA A 174 1.38 -11.32 -7.59
N SER A 175 2.12 -11.92 -8.52
CA SER A 175 3.03 -13.04 -8.25
C SER A 175 4.19 -12.66 -7.33
N ALA A 176 4.64 -11.40 -7.35
CA ALA A 176 5.67 -10.91 -6.43
C ALA A 176 5.19 -10.85 -4.97
N LEU A 177 3.88 -10.93 -4.73
CA LEU A 177 3.28 -10.99 -3.40
C LEU A 177 3.21 -12.42 -2.84
N ALA A 178 3.89 -13.40 -3.45
CA ALA A 178 3.86 -14.80 -3.02
C ALA A 178 4.46 -14.99 -1.62
N ALA A 179 5.48 -14.21 -1.26
CA ALA A 179 6.12 -14.25 0.06
C ALA A 179 5.21 -13.81 1.22
N LEU A 180 4.03 -13.25 0.90
CA LEU A 180 3.04 -12.76 1.85
C LEU A 180 1.74 -13.58 1.81
N GLN A 181 1.78 -14.81 1.30
CA GLN A 181 0.58 -15.61 1.06
C GLN A 181 -0.25 -15.83 2.33
N ASP A 182 0.38 -16.10 3.47
CA ASP A 182 -0.34 -16.34 4.72
C ASP A 182 -1.12 -15.12 5.20
N GLU A 183 -0.50 -13.94 5.20
CA GLU A 183 -1.16 -12.69 5.56
C GLU A 183 -2.24 -12.31 4.55
N ARG A 184 -2.00 -12.56 3.26
CA ARG A 184 -2.99 -12.31 2.20
C ARG A 184 -4.19 -13.25 2.29
N ARG A 185 -4.00 -14.52 2.67
CA ARG A 185 -5.09 -15.48 2.96
C ARG A 185 -5.90 -15.02 4.15
N ALA A 186 -5.24 -14.62 5.23
CA ALA A 186 -5.91 -14.11 6.43
C ALA A 186 -6.81 -12.90 6.11
N GLU A 187 -6.37 -11.98 5.26
CA GLU A 187 -7.19 -10.85 4.81
C GLU A 187 -8.31 -11.27 3.82
N ARG A 188 -7.99 -12.12 2.84
CA ARG A 188 -8.99 -12.64 1.88
C ARG A 188 -10.14 -13.33 2.59
N ASP A 189 -9.84 -14.16 3.57
CA ASP A 189 -10.83 -15.02 4.23
C ASP A 189 -11.82 -14.19 5.06
N GLN A 190 -11.44 -12.97 5.44
CA GLN A 190 -12.31 -11.99 6.08
C GLN A 190 -13.23 -11.23 5.11
N LEU A 191 -12.85 -11.13 3.83
CA LEU A 191 -13.64 -10.42 2.83
C LEU A 191 -14.86 -11.23 2.40
N ASP A 192 -15.96 -10.54 2.15
CA ASP A 192 -17.15 -11.11 1.55
C ASP A 192 -16.86 -11.63 0.13
N ALA A 193 -17.56 -12.67 -0.29
CA ALA A 193 -17.32 -13.34 -1.58
C ALA A 193 -17.35 -12.38 -2.77
N THR A 194 -18.28 -11.41 -2.79
CA THR A 194 -18.42 -10.42 -3.87
C THR A 194 -17.24 -9.47 -3.95
N CYS A 195 -16.53 -9.21 -2.84
CA CYS A 195 -15.37 -8.33 -2.82
C CYS A 195 -14.09 -9.04 -3.28
N ARG A 196 -14.00 -10.36 -3.10
CA ARG A 196 -12.77 -11.13 -3.40
C ARG A 196 -12.36 -11.02 -4.88
N ASP A 197 -13.32 -11.02 -5.80
CA ASP A 197 -13.06 -10.94 -7.25
C ASP A 197 -12.35 -9.64 -7.67
N GLU A 198 -12.61 -8.55 -6.95
CA GLU A 198 -12.02 -7.23 -7.22
C GLU A 198 -10.68 -7.01 -6.50
N CYS A 199 -10.41 -7.77 -5.44
CA CYS A 199 -9.26 -7.58 -4.54
C CYS A 199 -8.05 -8.42 -4.96
N TRP A 200 -7.49 -8.12 -6.14
CA TRP A 200 -6.34 -8.85 -6.68
C TRP A 200 -5.15 -8.91 -5.70
N TRP A 201 -4.94 -7.87 -4.91
CA TRP A 201 -3.84 -7.77 -3.96
C TRP A 201 -3.93 -8.76 -2.79
N TYR A 202 -5.12 -9.32 -2.49
CA TYR A 202 -5.27 -10.40 -1.51
C TYR A 202 -5.63 -11.75 -2.15
N CYS A 203 -6.27 -11.76 -3.33
CA CYS A 203 -6.86 -12.99 -3.86
C CYS A 203 -6.06 -13.63 -5.02
N ARG A 204 -5.29 -12.85 -5.78
CA ARG A 204 -4.64 -13.36 -7.00
C ARG A 204 -3.37 -14.15 -6.68
N HIS A 205 -3.25 -15.38 -7.20
CA HIS A 205 -2.14 -16.33 -6.94
C HIS A 205 -1.92 -16.63 -5.44
N VAL A 206 -2.96 -16.48 -4.63
CA VAL A 206 -2.82 -16.63 -3.17
C VAL A 206 -2.78 -18.10 -2.72
N ASP A 207 -3.35 -19.01 -3.51
CA ASP A 207 -3.35 -20.46 -3.24
C ASP A 207 -2.24 -21.20 -3.99
N ASP A 208 -1.30 -20.47 -4.61
CA ASP A 208 -0.24 -21.01 -5.45
C ASP A 208 1.07 -21.15 -4.66
N ASP A 209 1.11 -22.06 -3.68
CA ASP A 209 2.31 -22.31 -2.85
C ASP A 209 3.51 -22.79 -3.69
N ALA A 210 3.22 -23.43 -4.83
CA ALA A 210 4.20 -23.84 -5.82
C ALA A 210 5.03 -22.66 -6.35
N LEU A 211 4.41 -21.48 -6.51
CA LEU A 211 5.10 -20.26 -6.92
C LEU A 211 6.10 -19.79 -5.85
N LEU A 212 5.76 -19.91 -4.56
CA LEU A 212 6.66 -19.53 -3.46
C LEU A 212 7.87 -20.47 -3.36
N GLY A 213 7.64 -21.78 -3.45
CA GLY A 213 8.75 -22.74 -3.45
C GLY A 213 9.69 -22.53 -4.65
N LEU A 214 9.13 -22.21 -5.81
CA LEU A 214 9.92 -21.85 -6.99
C LEU A 214 10.77 -20.58 -6.78
N LEU A 215 10.17 -19.50 -6.24
CA LEU A 215 10.87 -18.23 -6.02
C LEU A 215 12.01 -18.33 -5.00
N THR A 216 11.85 -19.18 -3.99
CA THR A 216 12.86 -19.40 -2.94
C THR A 216 13.90 -20.45 -3.33
N GLY A 217 13.83 -21.02 -4.53
CA GLY A 217 14.75 -22.07 -4.97
C GLY A 217 14.61 -23.38 -4.19
N THR A 218 13.57 -23.53 -3.35
CA THR A 218 13.22 -24.83 -2.80
C THR A 218 12.63 -25.65 -3.93
N SER A 219 13.43 -26.55 -4.50
CA SER A 219 13.04 -27.45 -5.59
C SER A 219 11.67 -28.07 -5.34
N VAL A 220 10.63 -27.51 -5.96
CA VAL A 220 9.32 -28.14 -5.96
C VAL A 220 9.18 -28.87 -7.28
N ASP A 221 9.34 -30.18 -7.21
CA ASP A 221 8.87 -31.08 -8.26
C ASP A 221 7.34 -31.08 -8.16
N VAL A 222 6.68 -30.00 -8.60
CA VAL A 222 5.23 -29.79 -8.43
C VAL A 222 4.50 -30.65 -9.46
N PRO A 223 3.84 -31.76 -9.06
CA PRO A 223 3.02 -32.52 -9.98
C PRO A 223 1.82 -31.65 -10.35
N GLY A 224 1.65 -31.35 -11.64
CA GLY A 224 0.50 -30.59 -12.13
C GLY A 224 0.71 -29.08 -12.31
N LEU A 225 1.95 -28.59 -12.29
CA LEU A 225 2.23 -27.19 -12.65
C LEU A 225 1.72 -26.91 -14.09
N ASP A 226 0.76 -25.99 -14.22
CA ASP A 226 0.16 -25.64 -15.51
C ASP A 226 1.26 -25.22 -16.52
N PRO A 227 1.30 -25.80 -17.74
CA PRO A 227 2.20 -25.38 -18.80
C PRO A 227 2.19 -23.87 -19.08
N ARG A 228 1.07 -23.17 -18.87
CA ARG A 228 0.95 -21.72 -18.96
C ARG A 228 1.68 -21.00 -17.83
N MET A 229 1.71 -21.58 -16.62
CA MET A 229 2.51 -21.07 -15.50
C MET A 229 4.00 -21.21 -15.82
N ARG A 230 4.40 -22.37 -16.37
CA ARG A 230 5.77 -22.61 -16.86
C ARG A 230 6.18 -21.65 -17.98
N SER A 231 5.24 -21.26 -18.85
CA SER A 231 5.47 -20.26 -19.90
C SER A 231 5.46 -18.81 -19.38
N ALA A 232 4.60 -18.50 -18.40
CA ALA A 232 4.63 -17.23 -17.67
C ALA A 232 5.93 -17.07 -16.86
N MET A 233 6.51 -18.18 -16.38
CA MET A 233 7.83 -18.25 -15.76
C MET A 233 8.97 -17.94 -16.75
N GLN A 234 8.86 -18.31 -18.02
CA GLN A 234 9.79 -17.80 -19.06
C GLN A 234 9.60 -16.30 -19.33
N THR A 235 8.44 -15.74 -18.99
CA THR A 235 8.18 -14.29 -19.10
C THR A 235 8.62 -13.52 -17.83
N LEU A 236 8.88 -14.23 -16.72
CA LEU A 236 9.52 -13.72 -15.50
C LEU A 236 11.03 -13.43 -15.68
N GLU A 237 11.55 -13.48 -16.92
CA GLU A 237 12.85 -12.90 -17.31
C GLU A 237 12.93 -11.36 -17.12
N ASN A 238 11.84 -10.70 -16.73
CA ASN A 238 11.89 -9.37 -16.15
C ASN A 238 11.30 -9.36 -14.74
N PRO A 239 12.05 -9.83 -13.71
CA PRO A 239 11.76 -9.45 -12.34
C PRO A 239 11.76 -7.91 -12.27
N PRO A 240 10.96 -7.28 -11.39
CA PRO A 240 10.97 -5.83 -11.21
C PRO A 240 12.42 -5.36 -11.19
N ARG A 241 12.71 -4.28 -11.93
CA ARG A 241 14.07 -3.76 -12.08
C ARG A 241 14.52 -3.23 -10.72
N ARG A 242 14.98 -4.11 -9.83
CA ARG A 242 15.68 -3.72 -8.61
C ARG A 242 16.93 -2.99 -9.08
N HIS A 243 16.93 -1.68 -8.92
CA HIS A 243 18.15 -0.91 -8.99
C HIS A 243 18.97 -1.35 -7.78
N LEU A 244 20.18 -1.89 -7.95
CA LEU A 244 21.02 -2.13 -6.78
C LEU A 244 21.22 -0.80 -6.05
N THR A 245 21.31 -0.90 -4.74
CA THR A 245 21.70 0.23 -3.91
C THR A 245 23.14 0.64 -4.25
N ALA A 246 23.51 1.86 -3.85
CA ALA A 246 24.89 2.32 -4.01
C ALA A 246 25.88 1.41 -3.26
N ASP A 247 25.45 0.84 -2.13
CA ASP A 247 26.25 -0.03 -1.29
C ASP A 247 26.42 -1.42 -1.92
N GLU A 248 25.37 -2.00 -2.52
CA GLU A 248 25.49 -3.26 -3.27
C GLU A 248 26.39 -3.15 -4.49
N LEU A 249 26.34 -2.00 -5.19
CA LEU A 249 27.27 -1.66 -6.27
C LEU A 249 28.71 -1.56 -5.74
N TRP A 250 28.88 -0.98 -4.57
CA TRP A 250 30.18 -0.81 -3.92
C TRP A 250 30.75 -2.15 -3.46
N ASP A 251 29.95 -3.00 -2.83
CA ASP A 251 30.34 -4.33 -2.37
C ASP A 251 30.66 -5.26 -3.54
N TYR A 252 29.90 -5.14 -4.64
CA TYR A 252 30.22 -5.82 -5.90
C TYR A 252 31.59 -5.38 -6.46
N ASP A 253 31.85 -4.07 -6.49
CA ASP A 253 33.12 -3.48 -6.97
C ASP A 253 34.32 -3.87 -6.10
N LEU A 254 34.10 -4.07 -4.79
CA LEU A 254 35.11 -4.50 -3.84
C LEU A 254 35.29 -6.03 -3.77
N GLY A 255 34.46 -6.80 -4.48
CA GLY A 255 34.46 -8.26 -4.42
C GLY A 255 34.05 -8.80 -3.05
N LEU A 256 33.20 -8.08 -2.32
CA LEU A 256 32.70 -8.45 -0.99
C LEU A 256 31.40 -9.27 -1.06
N LEU A 257 30.78 -9.34 -2.23
CA LEU A 257 29.60 -10.18 -2.45
C LEU A 257 29.98 -11.64 -2.66
N ASP A 258 29.11 -12.54 -2.24
CA ASP A 258 29.22 -13.95 -2.61
C ASP A 258 29.08 -14.15 -4.14
N GLU A 259 29.51 -15.33 -4.60
CA GLU A 259 29.55 -15.66 -6.03
C GLU A 259 28.15 -15.69 -6.67
N ALA A 260 27.10 -16.03 -5.91
CA ALA A 260 25.73 -16.07 -6.42
C ALA A 260 25.23 -14.66 -6.72
N LYS A 261 25.39 -13.74 -5.78
CA LYS A 261 24.99 -12.33 -5.88
C LYS A 261 25.87 -11.58 -6.89
N ALA A 262 27.17 -11.88 -6.96
CA ALA A 262 28.06 -11.35 -7.98
C ALA A 262 27.69 -11.83 -9.40
N SER A 263 27.36 -13.12 -9.56
CA SER A 263 26.90 -13.67 -10.84
C SER A 263 25.59 -13.04 -11.31
N TRP A 264 24.63 -12.86 -10.40
CA TRP A 264 23.37 -12.19 -10.67
C TRP A 264 23.57 -10.74 -11.15
N ILE A 265 24.45 -9.98 -10.48
CA ILE A 265 24.79 -8.59 -10.88
C ILE A 265 25.48 -8.56 -12.26
N ARG A 266 26.40 -9.48 -12.55
CA ARG A 266 27.06 -9.60 -13.87
C ARG A 266 26.04 -9.79 -14.97
N HIS A 267 25.09 -10.69 -14.76
CA HIS A 267 24.04 -10.97 -15.74
C HIS A 267 23.14 -9.75 -15.97
N ARG A 268 22.70 -9.08 -14.90
CA ARG A 268 21.83 -7.89 -14.98
C ARG A 268 22.50 -6.65 -15.59
N ALA A 269 23.79 -6.46 -15.35
CA ALA A 269 24.54 -5.32 -15.90
C ALA A 269 24.63 -5.34 -17.43
N ALA A 270 24.43 -6.51 -18.07
CA ALA A 270 24.39 -6.64 -19.52
C ALA A 270 23.13 -6.01 -20.15
N ASP A 271 22.02 -5.93 -19.39
CA ASP A 271 20.70 -5.60 -19.94
C ASP A 271 20.19 -4.21 -19.58
N CYS A 272 20.89 -3.48 -18.69
CA CYS A 272 20.46 -2.14 -18.27
C CYS A 272 21.43 -1.02 -18.74
N PRO A 273 21.01 -0.09 -19.62
CA PRO A 273 21.86 0.99 -20.13
C PRO A 273 22.42 1.93 -19.06
N ASP A 274 21.70 2.14 -17.96
CA ASP A 274 22.12 3.02 -16.86
C ASP A 274 23.30 2.43 -16.07
N TRP A 275 23.47 1.11 -16.10
CA TRP A 275 24.54 0.37 -15.45
C TRP A 275 25.85 0.43 -16.24
N ARG A 276 25.74 0.34 -17.57
CA ARG A 276 26.87 0.62 -18.49
C ARG A 276 27.41 2.04 -18.31
N ARG A 277 26.54 2.99 -17.94
CA ARG A 277 26.94 4.37 -17.62
C ARG A 277 27.57 4.50 -16.23
N GLY A 278 27.05 3.80 -15.21
CA GLY A 278 27.65 3.75 -13.88
C GLY A 278 29.09 3.20 -13.85
N ARG A 279 29.40 2.15 -14.62
CA ARG A 279 30.77 1.60 -14.73
C ARG A 279 31.77 2.56 -15.39
N ARG A 280 31.30 3.52 -16.20
CA ARG A 280 32.17 4.49 -16.86
C ARG A 280 32.76 5.54 -15.92
N TRP A 281 32.22 5.67 -14.70
CA TRP A 281 32.73 6.60 -13.69
C TRP A 281 34.15 6.25 -13.19
N ARG A 282 34.65 5.04 -13.47
CA ARG A 282 36.01 4.59 -13.12
C ARG A 282 37.01 4.64 -14.29
N GLY A 283 36.56 4.94 -15.51
CA GLY A 283 37.42 5.03 -16.69
C GLY A 283 38.03 6.42 -16.93
N SER A 284 37.47 7.45 -16.31
CA SER A 284 37.94 8.83 -16.42
C SER A 284 38.03 9.46 -15.03
N GLU A 285 39.26 9.66 -14.57
CA GLU A 285 39.68 10.46 -13.41
C GLU A 285 39.60 9.83 -12.02
N GLY A 286 40.77 9.76 -11.37
CA GLY A 286 41.04 9.13 -10.08
C GLY A 286 39.99 9.37 -9.00
N ALA A 287 39.46 8.26 -8.48
CA ALA A 287 38.55 8.20 -7.36
C ALA A 287 39.17 8.80 -6.09
N ARG A 288 38.92 10.09 -5.86
CA ARG A 288 38.87 10.66 -4.51
C ARG A 288 37.42 10.60 -4.05
N ARG A 289 37.20 10.07 -2.84
CA ARG A 289 35.92 10.20 -2.11
C ARG A 289 35.43 11.66 -2.24
N PRO A 290 34.16 11.93 -2.60
CA PRO A 290 33.60 13.24 -2.36
C PRO A 290 33.69 13.50 -0.85
N PRO A 291 34.27 14.62 -0.40
CA PRO A 291 34.33 14.90 1.03
C PRO A 291 32.90 15.01 1.55
N VAL A 292 32.59 14.21 2.57
CA VAL A 292 31.42 14.37 3.43
C VAL A 292 31.42 15.84 3.86
N ARG A 293 30.46 16.63 3.38
CA ARG A 293 30.31 18.02 3.78
C ARG A 293 29.99 18.05 5.27
N ALA A 294 31.02 18.24 6.10
CA ALA A 294 30.86 18.67 7.47
C ALA A 294 30.00 19.95 7.46
N ARG A 295 28.92 19.94 8.24
CA ARG A 295 28.10 21.14 8.52
C ARG A 295 28.97 22.17 9.26
N GLY A 296 29.70 22.97 8.49
CA GLY A 296 30.44 24.12 8.97
C GLY A 296 29.51 25.30 9.19
N ARG A 297 29.32 25.68 10.46
CA ARG A 297 28.69 26.93 10.90
C ARG A 297 29.26 28.13 10.13
N ARG A 298 28.45 28.79 9.29
CA ARG A 298 28.79 30.12 8.76
C ARG A 298 28.41 31.18 9.80
N ARG A 299 29.43 31.77 10.44
CA ARG A 299 29.34 33.10 11.06
C ARG A 299 29.19 34.12 9.93
N GLY A 300 28.02 34.75 9.82
CA GLY A 300 27.79 35.92 8.98
C GLY A 300 28.16 37.19 9.75
N ARG A 301 29.27 37.83 9.36
CA ARG A 301 29.65 39.19 9.72
C ARG A 301 29.43 40.08 8.48
N GLY A 302 28.92 41.28 8.69
CA GLY A 302 28.79 42.36 7.68
C GLY A 302 27.33 42.70 7.42
N GLY A 303 26.84 43.92 7.58
CA GLY A 303 27.52 45.20 7.74
C GLY A 303 26.69 46.25 6.99
N GLY A 304 26.15 47.22 7.74
CA GLY A 304 25.85 48.58 7.29
C GLY A 304 24.86 48.80 6.15
N ARG A 305 23.62 49.19 6.49
CA ARG A 305 22.86 50.16 5.67
C ARG A 305 22.52 51.39 6.51
N ARG A 306 22.99 52.53 6.00
CA ARG A 306 22.87 53.88 6.54
C ARG A 306 21.41 54.34 6.46
N ARG A 307 20.94 54.95 7.54
CA ARG A 307 19.72 55.76 7.59
C ARG A 307 19.99 57.12 6.93
N ARG A 308 19.03 57.63 6.15
CA ARG A 308 18.87 59.07 5.88
C ARG A 308 17.53 59.52 6.52
N PRO A 309 17.50 60.69 7.18
CA PRO A 309 16.35 61.19 7.94
C PRO A 309 15.37 61.99 7.05
N PRO A 310 14.22 62.42 7.61
CA PRO A 310 13.07 62.90 6.84
C PRO A 310 13.17 64.40 6.53
N GLY A 311 12.46 64.78 5.47
CA GLY A 311 11.97 66.12 5.17
C GLY A 311 10.51 66.02 4.79
#